data_AF-A0A350Y609-F1
#
_entry.id   AF-A0A350Y609-F1
#
_cell.length_a   1.000
_cell.length_b   1.000
_cell.length_c   1.000
_cell.angle_alpha   90.00
_cell.angle_beta   90.00
_cell.angle_gamma   90.00
#
_symmetry.space_group_name_H-M   'P 1'
#
loop_
_entity.id
_entity.type
_entity.pdbx_description
1 polymer ?
#
loop_
_entity_poly.entity_id
_entity_poly.type
_entity_poly.pdbx_seq_one_letter_code
_entity_poly.pdbx_strand_id
1 'polypeptide(L)'
;MGVDNQFEPLASGEVLSVNESAQILIGHRTFRVEELAEAIRIQLADKASGWTSDKNAWFSQEGISCEVLRFSARGWQKGKVRINLEFCPYEPGDEHQNASAAVNVPTLVNEIVHEEIIILTPPPSEEEEDELDLLGESDTG
;
A
#
# COMPACT_ATOMS: atom_id res chain seq x y z
N MET A 1 18.49 10.35 33.50
CA MET A 1 17.08 10.67 33.19
C MET A 1 16.76 9.86 31.95
N GLY A 2 15.97 8.80 32.10
CA GLY A 2 15.51 8.01 30.96
C GLY A 2 14.56 8.89 30.17
N VAL A 3 14.76 9.00 28.87
CA VAL A 3 13.70 9.47 27.98
C VAL A 3 12.70 8.33 27.99
N ASP A 4 11.54 8.52 28.62
CA ASP A 4 10.48 7.51 28.57
C ASP A 4 10.11 7.36 27.09
N ASN A 5 10.37 6.18 26.54
CA ASN A 5 10.13 5.91 25.13
C ASN A 5 8.62 5.74 24.95
N GLN A 6 7.93 6.81 24.56
CA GLN A 6 6.46 6.85 24.41
C GLN A 6 5.95 6.06 23.18
N PHE A 7 6.87 5.48 22.40
CA PHE A 7 6.56 4.67 21.23
C PHE A 7 6.33 3.21 21.62
N GLU A 8 5.16 2.69 21.24
CA GLU A 8 4.77 1.31 21.44
C GLU A 8 4.60 0.59 20.09
N PRO A 9 5.06 -0.67 19.96
CA PRO A 9 4.96 -1.42 18.71
C PRO A 9 3.51 -1.78 18.38
N LEU A 10 3.12 -1.55 17.13
CA LEU A 10 1.80 -1.93 16.61
C LEU A 10 1.76 -3.41 16.20
N ALA A 11 0.61 -4.03 16.41
CA ALA A 11 0.29 -5.38 15.96
C ALA A 11 -0.06 -5.40 14.46
N SER A 12 0.13 -6.55 13.82
CA SER A 12 -0.02 -6.73 12.37
C SER A 12 -1.41 -6.34 11.83
N GLY A 13 -2.46 -6.55 12.62
CA GLY A 13 -3.85 -6.25 12.25
C GLY A 13 -4.27 -4.79 12.50
N GLU A 14 -3.42 -3.96 13.13
CA GLU A 14 -3.74 -2.56 13.37
C GLU A 14 -3.65 -1.74 12.09
N VAL A 15 -4.48 -0.70 12.02
CA VAL A 15 -4.66 0.14 10.83
C VAL A 15 -4.11 1.52 11.11
N LEU A 16 -3.25 2.00 10.23
CA LEU A 16 -2.76 3.37 10.24
C LEU A 16 -3.43 4.17 9.15
N SER A 17 -3.54 5.49 9.37
CA SER A 17 -3.80 6.44 8.30
C SER A 17 -2.75 7.54 8.32
N VAL A 18 -2.19 7.85 7.16
CA VAL A 18 -1.15 8.89 6.99
C VAL A 18 -1.57 9.89 5.92
N ASN A 19 -1.00 11.09 5.99
CA ASN A 19 -1.17 12.10 4.95
C ASN A 19 -0.59 11.63 3.60
N GLU A 20 -1.18 12.08 2.50
CA GLU A 20 -0.76 11.69 1.14
C GLU A 20 0.72 11.99 0.87
N SER A 21 1.21 13.13 1.35
CA SER A 21 2.62 13.53 1.21
C SER A 21 3.62 12.65 1.98
N ALA A 22 3.13 11.85 2.94
CA ALA A 22 3.94 10.97 3.77
C ALA A 22 3.78 9.48 3.40
N GLN A 23 2.99 9.16 2.36
CA GLN A 23 2.82 7.80 1.89
C GLN A 23 4.14 7.23 1.36
N ILE A 24 4.42 5.98 1.72
CA ILE A 24 5.54 5.20 1.21
C ILE A 24 5.07 3.80 0.87
N LEU A 25 5.56 3.24 -0.23
CA LEU A 25 5.35 1.87 -0.73
C LEU A 25 3.90 1.44 -1.02
N ILE A 26 2.90 2.02 -0.35
CA ILE A 26 1.48 1.74 -0.48
C ILE A 26 0.79 2.98 -1.07
N GLY A 27 0.02 2.79 -2.14
CA GLY A 27 -0.63 3.87 -2.89
C GLY A 27 -1.90 4.47 -2.26
N HIS A 28 -2.25 4.08 -1.04
CA HIS A 28 -3.46 4.54 -0.35
C HIS A 28 -3.16 5.00 1.07
N ARG A 29 -3.98 5.94 1.57
CA ARG A 29 -3.75 6.62 2.86
C ARG A 29 -3.97 5.77 4.10
N THR A 30 -4.69 4.65 3.98
CA THR A 30 -5.13 3.82 5.12
C THR A 30 -4.74 2.38 4.86
N PHE A 31 -3.85 1.83 5.67
CA PHE A 31 -3.31 0.49 5.45
C PHE A 31 -3.06 -0.21 6.79
N ARG A 32 -3.01 -1.54 6.74
CA ARG A 32 -2.62 -2.35 7.90
C ARG A 32 -1.10 -2.37 8.08
N VAL A 33 -0.67 -2.56 9.32
CA VAL A 33 0.76 -2.79 9.65
C VAL A 33 1.34 -3.93 8.81
N GLU A 34 0.58 -5.03 8.64
CA GLU A 34 1.02 -6.17 7.83
C GLU A 34 1.14 -5.87 6.33
N GLU A 35 0.31 -4.96 5.79
CA GLU A 35 0.37 -4.55 4.38
C GLU A 35 1.67 -3.78 4.12
N LEU A 36 2.08 -2.90 5.04
CA LEU A 36 3.33 -2.17 4.91
C LEU A 36 4.55 -3.09 5.09
N ALA A 37 4.48 -4.02 6.03
CA ALA A 37 5.51 -5.04 6.20
C ALA A 37 5.69 -5.85 4.89
N GLU A 38 4.60 -6.28 4.26
CA GLU A 38 4.66 -7.03 3.00
C GLU A 38 5.19 -6.18 1.84
N ALA A 39 4.76 -4.92 1.73
CA ALA A 39 5.27 -4.01 0.71
C ALA A 39 6.80 -3.79 0.84
N ILE A 40 7.32 -3.69 2.06
CA ILE A 40 8.77 -3.63 2.30
C ILE A 40 9.47 -4.92 1.86
N ARG A 41 8.90 -6.10 2.14
CA ARG A 41 9.48 -7.39 1.73
C ARG A 41 9.58 -7.50 0.22
N ILE A 42 8.50 -7.18 -0.49
CA ILE A 42 8.46 -7.19 -1.97
C ILE A 42 9.53 -6.24 -2.52
N GLN A 43 9.59 -5.00 -2.00
CA GLN A 43 10.58 -4.03 -2.47
C GLN A 43 12.04 -4.46 -2.23
N LEU A 44 12.30 -5.24 -1.18
CA LEU A 44 13.63 -5.80 -0.87
C LEU A 44 13.92 -7.10 -1.63
N ALA A 45 12.90 -7.87 -2.03
CA ALA A 45 13.01 -9.03 -2.91
C ALA A 45 13.59 -8.64 -4.27
N ASP A 46 13.16 -7.51 -4.80
CA ASP A 46 13.54 -7.03 -6.14
C ASP A 46 14.97 -6.47 -6.21
N LYS A 47 15.65 -6.24 -5.07
CA LYS A 47 17.01 -5.68 -5.02
C LYS A 47 18.07 -6.78 -4.84
N ALA A 48 19.26 -6.57 -5.42
CA ALA A 48 20.36 -7.53 -5.69
C ALA A 48 20.81 -8.54 -4.60
N SER A 49 20.31 -8.45 -3.36
CA SER A 49 20.59 -9.42 -2.29
C SER A 49 19.35 -10.17 -1.80
N GLY A 50 18.18 -9.94 -2.40
CA GLY A 50 16.94 -10.71 -2.33
C GLY A 50 16.37 -10.95 -0.93
N TRP A 51 15.15 -10.51 -0.67
CA TRP A 51 14.37 -11.04 0.45
C TRP A 51 14.15 -12.56 0.27
N THR A 52 14.63 -13.38 1.22
CA THR A 52 14.42 -14.85 1.25
C THR A 52 13.56 -15.22 2.45
N SER A 53 13.01 -16.44 2.48
CA SER A 53 12.21 -16.92 3.62
C SER A 53 12.95 -16.82 4.95
N ASP A 54 14.27 -17.05 4.96
CA ASP A 54 15.12 -16.92 6.15
C ASP A 54 15.16 -15.50 6.71
N LYS A 55 14.87 -14.49 5.89
CA LYS A 55 14.80 -13.09 6.29
C LYS A 55 13.44 -12.71 6.88
N ASN A 56 12.42 -13.58 6.81
CA ASN A 56 11.10 -13.30 7.39
C ASN A 56 11.15 -13.01 8.90
N ALA A 57 12.15 -13.53 9.60
CA ALA A 57 12.36 -13.27 11.02
C ALA A 57 12.59 -11.78 11.37
N TRP A 58 12.96 -10.93 10.40
CA TRP A 58 13.00 -9.47 10.60
C TRP A 58 11.65 -8.87 10.97
N PHE A 59 10.53 -9.45 10.52
CA PHE A 59 9.17 -8.99 10.84
C PHE A 59 8.42 -9.95 11.78
N SER A 60 9.12 -10.92 12.37
CA SER A 60 8.52 -11.83 13.34
C SER A 60 8.57 -11.24 14.76
N GLN A 61 7.76 -11.79 15.66
CA GLN A 61 7.85 -11.41 17.08
C GLN A 61 9.22 -11.74 17.69
N GLU A 62 9.89 -12.79 17.20
CA GLU A 62 11.15 -13.26 17.75
C GLU A 62 12.36 -12.43 17.30
N GLY A 63 12.33 -11.85 16.09
CA GLY A 63 13.48 -11.16 15.51
C GLY A 63 14.61 -12.11 15.06
N ILE A 64 15.71 -11.54 14.60
CA ILE A 64 16.93 -12.26 14.22
C ILE A 64 18.01 -12.12 15.29
N SER A 65 18.81 -13.15 15.48
CA SER A 65 20.00 -13.09 16.37
C SER A 65 21.06 -12.16 15.79
N CYS A 66 21.63 -11.29 16.61
CA CYS A 66 22.68 -10.37 16.19
C CYS A 66 23.62 -9.98 17.35
N GLU A 67 24.68 -9.24 17.02
CA GLU A 67 25.53 -8.55 17.99
C GLU A 67 25.45 -7.04 17.73
N VAL A 68 25.35 -6.25 18.79
CA VAL A 68 25.30 -4.78 18.72
C VAL A 68 26.48 -4.18 19.49
N LEU A 69 27.11 -3.16 18.91
CA LEU A 69 28.11 -2.34 19.58
C LEU A 69 27.47 -1.00 19.95
N ARG A 70 27.10 -0.82 21.22
CA ARG A 70 26.49 0.43 21.71
C ARG A 70 27.56 1.41 22.16
N PHE A 71 27.32 2.72 21.99
CA PHE A 71 28.25 3.77 22.45
C PHE A 71 28.58 3.69 23.95
N SER A 72 27.65 3.21 24.77
CA SER A 72 27.83 3.02 26.22
C SER A 72 28.40 1.64 26.61
N ALA A 73 28.57 0.72 25.66
CA ALA A 73 29.04 -0.63 25.93
C ALA A 73 30.55 -0.74 25.80
N ARG A 74 31.16 -1.60 26.63
CA ARG A 74 32.59 -1.94 26.57
C ARG A 74 32.90 -3.07 25.58
N GLY A 75 32.07 -3.26 24.55
CA GLY A 75 32.21 -4.33 23.56
C GLY A 75 30.90 -4.75 22.88
N TRP A 76 30.99 -5.74 22.00
CA TRP A 76 29.84 -6.35 21.31
C TRP A 76 28.92 -7.06 22.30
N GLN A 77 27.61 -6.88 22.11
CA GLN A 77 26.57 -7.50 22.95
C GLN A 77 25.66 -8.35 22.07
N LYS A 78 25.53 -9.65 22.41
CA LYS A 78 24.58 -10.55 21.76
C LYS A 78 23.14 -10.20 22.11
N GLY A 79 22.25 -10.29 21.13
CA GLY A 79 20.82 -10.02 21.29
C GLY A 79 20.02 -10.41 20.07
N LYS A 80 18.83 -9.81 19.95
CA LYS A 80 17.98 -9.95 18.78
C LYS A 80 17.55 -8.58 18.25
N VAL A 81 17.26 -8.50 16.95
CA VAL A 81 16.73 -7.30 16.30
C VAL A 81 15.54 -7.66 15.39
N ARG A 82 14.57 -6.75 15.30
CA ARG A 82 13.40 -6.86 14.42
C ARG A 82 13.00 -5.47 13.91
N ILE A 83 12.16 -5.44 12.88
CA ILE A 83 11.54 -4.23 12.33
C ILE A 83 10.08 -4.20 12.80
N ASN A 84 9.70 -3.12 13.47
CA ASN A 84 8.34 -2.84 13.90
C ASN A 84 7.93 -1.43 13.49
N LEU A 85 6.64 -1.24 13.25
CA LEU A 85 6.02 0.09 13.29
C LEU A 85 5.67 0.41 14.73
N GLU A 86 6.03 1.59 15.19
CA GLU A 86 5.73 2.05 16.55
C GLU A 86 4.86 3.30 16.49
N PHE A 87 3.99 3.44 17.48
CA PHE A 87 3.05 4.55 17.60
C PHE A 87 3.21 5.23 18.96
N CYS A 88 3.20 6.55 18.94
CA CYS A 88 3.19 7.39 20.13
C CYS A 88 1.92 8.24 20.07
N PRO A 89 0.94 8.04 20.97
CA PRO A 89 -0.21 8.92 21.04
C PRO A 89 0.24 10.32 21.50
N TYR A 90 -0.44 11.35 21.01
CA TYR A 90 -0.27 12.71 21.54
C TYR A 90 -0.80 12.81 22.97
N GLU A 91 -0.17 13.64 23.82
CA GLU A 91 -0.71 13.92 25.15
C GLU A 91 -2.00 14.77 25.03
N PRO A 92 -2.94 14.64 25.98
CA PRO A 92 -4.14 15.49 25.96
C PRO A 92 -3.75 16.96 26.08
N GLY A 93 -3.85 17.71 24.98
CA GLY A 93 -3.43 19.11 24.88
C GLY A 93 -2.42 19.38 23.75
N ASP A 94 -1.81 18.33 23.19
CA ASP A 94 -0.96 18.40 22.01
C ASP A 94 -1.81 18.38 20.73
N GLU A 95 -2.69 19.37 20.58
CA GLU A 95 -3.50 19.55 19.37
C GLU A 95 -2.62 20.13 18.24
N HIS A 96 -1.78 19.29 17.63
CA HIS A 96 -1.25 19.64 16.31
C HIS A 96 -2.39 19.54 15.30
N GLN A 97 -2.76 20.70 14.73
CA GLN A 97 -3.87 20.96 13.81
C GLN A 97 -3.77 20.22 12.46
N ASN A 98 -3.76 18.89 12.49
CA ASN A 98 -3.99 18.04 11.34
C ASN A 98 -5.07 17.01 11.68
N ALA A 99 -6.16 17.49 12.29
CA ALA A 99 -7.38 16.69 12.39
C ALA A 99 -7.92 16.51 10.97
N SER A 100 -7.91 15.26 10.49
CA SER A 100 -8.71 14.86 9.36
C SER A 100 -10.14 15.30 9.62
N ALA A 101 -10.64 16.22 8.79
CA ALA A 101 -12.03 16.61 8.84
C ALA A 101 -12.87 15.34 8.72
N ALA A 102 -13.53 14.94 9.81
CA ALA A 102 -14.70 14.09 9.72
C ALA A 102 -15.70 14.87 8.86
N VAL A 103 -15.81 14.46 7.59
CA VAL A 103 -16.79 14.99 6.66
C VAL A 103 -18.17 14.60 7.18
N ASN A 104 -18.73 15.44 8.03
CA ASN A 104 -20.16 15.47 8.31
C ASN A 104 -20.81 16.21 7.13
N VAL A 105 -21.32 15.47 6.14
CA VAL A 105 -22.36 16.03 5.25
C VAL A 105 -23.69 15.40 5.66
N PRO A 106 -24.66 16.18 6.16
CA PRO A 106 -26.01 15.70 6.37
C PRO A 106 -26.65 15.39 5.02
N THR A 107 -27.34 14.25 4.96
CA THR A 107 -28.26 13.88 3.88
C THR A 107 -29.24 15.01 3.57
N LEU A 108 -29.16 15.55 2.35
CA LEU A 108 -30.24 16.33 1.74
C LEU A 108 -30.61 15.66 0.42
N VAL A 109 -31.77 15.01 0.45
CA VAL A 109 -32.49 14.51 -0.71
C VAL A 109 -33.08 15.69 -1.50
N ASN A 110 -33.25 15.46 -2.82
CA ASN A 110 -33.92 16.26 -3.85
C ASN A 110 -33.11 17.42 -4.46
N GLU A 111 -32.69 17.27 -5.71
CA GLU A 111 -33.49 17.63 -6.88
C GLU A 111 -32.91 17.01 -8.16
N ILE A 112 -33.73 16.24 -8.87
CA ILE A 112 -33.47 15.81 -10.25
C ILE A 112 -33.74 17.03 -11.13
N VAL A 113 -32.71 17.51 -11.82
CA VAL A 113 -32.89 18.31 -13.02
C VAL A 113 -31.99 17.75 -14.11
N HIS A 114 -32.68 17.27 -15.15
CA HIS A 114 -32.14 16.91 -16.45
C HIS A 114 -31.17 17.98 -16.97
N GLU A 115 -30.02 17.55 -17.50
CA GLU A 115 -29.58 17.98 -18.83
C GLU A 115 -28.42 17.08 -19.35
N GLU A 116 -28.78 16.35 -20.40
CA GLU A 116 -27.98 15.82 -21.53
C GLU A 116 -26.69 15.02 -21.30
N ILE A 117 -26.87 13.70 -21.35
CA ILE A 117 -25.87 12.72 -21.78
C ILE A 117 -25.56 12.97 -23.26
N ILE A 118 -24.37 13.46 -23.58
CA ILE A 118 -23.84 13.45 -24.96
C ILE A 118 -23.45 12.00 -25.27
N ILE A 119 -24.40 11.26 -25.86
CA ILE A 119 -24.13 9.96 -26.49
C ILE A 119 -23.35 10.27 -27.77
N LEU A 120 -22.05 9.98 -27.78
CA LEU A 120 -21.28 9.91 -29.02
C LEU A 120 -21.78 8.69 -29.81
N THR A 121 -22.77 8.92 -30.66
CA THR A 121 -23.19 7.98 -31.70
C THR A 121 -22.05 7.78 -32.69
N PRO A 122 -21.65 6.53 -33.02
CA PRO A 122 -20.72 6.29 -34.12
C PRO A 122 -21.37 6.71 -35.46
N PRO A 123 -20.58 7.22 -36.42
CA PRO A 123 -21.10 7.65 -37.72
C PRO A 123 -21.65 6.46 -38.53
N PRO A 124 -22.70 6.67 -39.36
CA PRO A 124 -23.26 5.63 -40.20
C PRO A 124 -22.52 5.46 -41.52
N SER A 125 -22.49 4.18 -41.95
CA SER A 125 -22.50 3.62 -43.32
C SER A 125 -21.44 4.03 -44.34
N GLU A 126 -20.72 3.04 -44.88
CA GLU A 126 -20.78 2.74 -46.33
C GLU A 126 -20.89 1.21 -46.50
N GLU A 127 -21.94 0.81 -47.21
CA GLU A 127 -22.23 -0.54 -47.71
C GLU A 127 -21.34 -0.80 -48.92
N GLU A 128 -20.72 -1.97 -49.02
CA GLU A 128 -20.49 -2.60 -50.32
C GLU A 128 -20.62 -4.11 -50.14
N GLU A 129 -21.70 -4.61 -50.70
CA GLU A 129 -22.03 -6.00 -50.92
C GLU A 129 -20.99 -6.60 -51.88
N ASP A 130 -20.48 -7.78 -51.58
CA ASP A 130 -20.18 -8.77 -52.62
C ASP A 130 -20.24 -10.16 -51.99
N GLU A 131 -21.41 -10.77 -52.18
CA GLU A 131 -21.71 -12.17 -51.92
C GLU A 131 -21.37 -12.99 -53.18
N LEU A 132 -20.94 -14.25 -52.97
CA LEU A 132 -21.02 -15.38 -53.93
C LEU A 132 -19.95 -15.37 -55.07
N ASP A 133 -19.31 -16.46 -55.48
CA ASP A 133 -19.36 -17.87 -55.11
C ASP A 133 -18.28 -18.63 -55.93
N LEU A 134 -18.15 -19.93 -55.65
CA LEU A 134 -17.79 -21.01 -56.58
C LEU A 134 -16.31 -21.34 -56.93
N LEU A 135 -15.88 -22.44 -56.30
CA LEU A 135 -15.34 -23.69 -56.86
C LEU A 135 -14.08 -23.69 -57.75
N GLY A 136 -13.11 -24.51 -57.33
CA GLY A 136 -12.04 -25.01 -58.18
C GLY A 136 -11.14 -26.01 -57.45
N GLU A 137 -11.58 -27.26 -57.37
CA GLU A 137 -10.74 -28.41 -57.06
C GLU A 137 -9.62 -28.62 -58.10
N SER A 138 -8.71 -29.55 -57.76
CA SER A 138 -7.79 -30.30 -58.62
C SER A 138 -6.48 -29.59 -58.99
N ASP A 139 -5.34 -30.25 -59.15
CA ASP A 139 -4.80 -31.56 -58.79
C ASP A 139 -3.31 -31.50 -59.23
N THR A 140 -2.50 -32.40 -58.68
CA THR A 140 -1.19 -32.90 -59.13
C THR A 140 -0.42 -32.26 -60.29
N GLY A 141 0.88 -32.07 -60.03
CA GLY A 141 1.97 -31.93 -61.00
C GLY A 141 3.32 -32.11 -60.34
#